data_AF-A0A937Y5Z2-F1
#
_entry.id   AF-A0A937Y5Z2-F1
#
_cell.length_a   1.000
_cell.length_b   1.000
_cell.length_c   1.000
_cell.angle_alpha   90.00
_cell.angle_beta   90.00
_cell.angle_gamma   90.00
#
_symmetry.space_group_name_H-M   'P 1'
#
loop_
_entity.id
_entity.type
_entity.pdbx_description
1 polymer ?
#
loop_
_entity_poly.entity_id
_entity_poly.type
_entity_poly.pdbx_seq_one_letter_code
_entity_poly.pdbx_strand_id
1 'polypeptide(L)'
;MSTGINTGANTRRRAMWFSALALAAALGATLVVSDCGGRNNNATGSAGNATRSAPAGATEPTLAAQTMTAAAATTPVPAPLYGVTIDDISELPAVIESLQRLARKPTASVVAKITGAYDLAKARGKTTALTLYYNEDCWSRGSNEMFTWAQNNIPERMKQGLDYVLVSYYEEDCNDLRPDWPTVFAKLAAMFPNSRIGFGEIGTTDPARKAEYLTRYYTMKINQANYIGGYFWWYYREDMVPWTQPLWTTLNNAIQAP
;
A
#
# COMPACT_ATOMS: atom_id res chain seq x y z
N MET A 1 18.14 -32.40 -43.11
CA MET A 1 17.53 -31.08 -43.42
C MET A 1 16.42 -30.89 -42.38
N SER A 2 16.68 -30.45 -41.15
CA SER A 2 17.04 -29.11 -40.65
C SER A 2 16.32 -27.93 -41.32
N THR A 3 15.87 -27.00 -40.45
CA THR A 3 15.11 -25.73 -40.57
C THR A 3 13.61 -25.89 -40.22
N GLY A 4 13.03 -25.25 -39.21
CA GLY A 4 13.48 -24.20 -38.31
C GLY A 4 12.28 -23.32 -37.89
N ILE A 5 11.91 -23.39 -36.60
CA ILE A 5 11.35 -22.37 -35.69
C ILE A 5 10.46 -21.26 -36.26
N ASN A 6 9.23 -21.14 -35.72
CA ASN A 6 8.77 -19.84 -35.20
C ASN A 6 7.82 -20.02 -34.00
N THR A 7 8.35 -19.82 -32.80
CA THR A 7 7.62 -19.72 -31.53
C THR A 7 6.96 -18.33 -31.46
N GLY A 8 5.70 -18.26 -31.87
CA GLY A 8 4.91 -17.03 -31.87
C GLY A 8 4.42 -16.66 -30.47
N ALA A 9 4.93 -15.53 -29.99
CA ALA A 9 4.27 -14.56 -29.10
C ALA A 9 3.49 -15.13 -27.90
N ASN A 10 4.22 -15.25 -26.79
CA ASN A 10 3.69 -15.40 -25.44
C ASN A 10 2.93 -14.11 -25.04
N THR A 11 1.72 -13.97 -25.58
CA THR A 11 0.81 -12.86 -25.25
C THR A 11 0.21 -13.17 -23.88
N ARG A 12 0.97 -12.93 -22.81
CA ARG A 12 0.44 -12.95 -21.44
C ARG A 12 -0.59 -11.83 -21.33
N ARG A 13 -1.84 -12.15 -21.63
CA ARG A 13 -3.00 -11.32 -21.29
C ARG A 13 -2.94 -11.09 -19.79
N ARG A 14 -2.85 -9.83 -19.38
CA ARG A 14 -2.91 -9.43 -17.98
C ARG A 14 -4.27 -9.91 -17.44
N ALA A 15 -4.27 -10.93 -16.59
CA ALA A 15 -5.37 -11.11 -15.67
C ALA A 15 -5.45 -9.81 -14.85
N MET A 16 -6.63 -9.22 -14.70
CA MET A 16 -6.82 -8.07 -13.81
C MET A 16 -6.46 -8.52 -12.39
N TRP A 17 -5.27 -8.15 -11.93
CA TRP A 17 -4.79 -8.48 -10.60
C TRP A 17 -5.39 -7.48 -9.60
N PHE A 18 -6.24 -7.96 -8.69
CA PHE A 18 -6.46 -7.26 -7.43
C PHE A 18 -5.28 -7.54 -6.51
N SER A 19 -4.21 -6.77 -6.63
CA SER A 19 -3.11 -6.78 -5.66
C SER A 19 -3.52 -6.01 -4.40
N ALA A 20 -4.04 -6.71 -3.40
CA ALA A 20 -4.01 -6.21 -2.03
C ALA A 20 -2.59 -6.38 -1.49
N LEU A 21 -1.67 -5.51 -1.88
CA LEU A 21 -0.34 -5.47 -1.30
C LEU A 21 -0.43 -4.80 0.07
N ALA A 22 -0.52 -5.61 1.13
CA ALA A 22 -0.27 -5.13 2.48
C ALA A 22 1.24 -4.84 2.61
N LEU A 23 1.65 -3.61 2.31
CA LEU A 23 3.01 -3.16 2.57
C LEU A 23 3.20 -3.03 4.08
N ALA A 24 3.74 -4.07 4.71
CA ALA A 24 4.29 -3.97 6.06
C ALA A 24 5.60 -3.16 5.95
N ALA A 25 5.51 -1.85 6.16
CA ALA A 25 6.68 -1.01 6.36
C ALA A 25 7.36 -1.41 7.68
N ALA A 26 8.20 -2.44 7.64
CA ALA A 26 9.15 -2.74 8.70
C ALA A 26 10.33 -1.77 8.55
N LEU A 27 10.16 -0.52 8.98
CA LEU A 27 11.29 0.35 9.31
C LEU A 27 11.84 -0.11 10.67
N GLY A 28 12.53 -1.26 10.64
CA GLY A 28 13.45 -1.69 11.68
C GLY A 28 14.81 -1.07 11.39
N ALA A 29 14.99 0.19 11.79
CA ALA A 29 16.34 0.71 11.99
C ALA A 29 16.93 -0.02 13.20
N THR A 30 17.76 -1.02 12.94
CA THR A 30 18.72 -1.52 13.92
C THR A 30 20.02 -1.80 13.18
N LEU A 31 20.75 -0.71 12.92
CA LEU A 31 22.19 -0.76 12.73
C LEU A 31 22.80 -0.94 14.13
N VAL A 32 22.99 -2.19 14.56
CA VAL A 32 23.94 -2.47 15.64
C VAL A 32 25.25 -2.82 14.96
N VAL A 33 26.13 -1.81 14.89
CA VAL A 33 27.56 -2.04 14.69
C VAL A 33 28.05 -2.71 15.96
N SER A 34 28.37 -4.00 15.84
CA SER A 34 29.08 -4.74 16.88
C SER A 34 30.55 -4.33 16.79
N ASP A 35 31.02 -3.49 17.71
CA ASP A 35 32.45 -3.30 17.91
C ASP A 35 32.96 -4.28 18.98
N CYS A 36 34.07 -4.92 18.67
CA CYS A 36 34.71 -5.93 19.49
C CYS A 36 35.70 -5.27 20.45
N GLY A 37 35.45 -5.40 21.75
CA GLY A 37 36.50 -5.53 22.76
C GLY A 37 36.91 -4.26 23.52
N GLY A 38 36.85 -4.34 24.84
CA GLY A 38 37.54 -3.40 25.73
C GLY A 38 36.98 -3.36 27.15
N ARG A 39 37.78 -3.76 28.13
CA ARG A 39 37.45 -4.05 29.52
C ARG A 39 37.40 -2.84 30.47
N ASN A 40 36.66 -3.03 31.57
CA ASN A 40 36.93 -2.67 32.99
C ASN A 40 36.52 -1.31 33.61
N ASN A 41 35.64 -1.48 34.63
CA ASN A 41 35.73 -1.07 36.04
C ASN A 41 35.40 0.37 36.53
N ASN A 42 34.32 0.42 37.31
CA ASN A 42 34.18 0.97 38.68
C ASN A 42 34.76 2.36 39.01
N ALA A 43 33.88 3.31 39.37
CA ALA A 43 34.11 4.25 40.48
C ALA A 43 32.82 4.89 41.00
N THR A 44 32.61 4.73 42.30
CA THR A 44 31.70 5.42 43.23
C THR A 44 32.03 6.91 43.40
N GLY A 45 31.04 7.76 43.71
CA GLY A 45 31.32 9.12 44.21
C GLY A 45 30.06 10.00 44.36
N SER A 46 29.99 10.74 45.47
CA SER A 46 28.78 11.26 46.13
C SER A 46 28.59 12.79 45.96
N ALA A 47 27.32 13.21 46.14
CA ALA A 47 26.79 14.45 46.72
C ALA A 47 27.25 15.85 46.27
N GLY A 48 26.26 16.72 46.03
CA GLY A 48 26.40 18.18 46.00
C GLY A 48 25.04 18.88 45.90
N ASN A 49 24.51 19.28 47.05
CA ASN A 49 23.23 19.97 47.26
C ASN A 49 23.36 21.48 46.97
N ALA A 50 22.39 22.10 46.28
CA ALA A 50 22.22 23.55 46.29
C ALA A 50 20.75 23.96 46.11
N THR A 51 20.18 24.46 47.20
CA THR A 51 18.88 25.10 47.37
C THR A 51 18.79 26.48 46.70
N ARG A 52 17.64 26.82 46.09
CA ARG A 52 17.03 28.16 46.17
C ARG A 52 15.53 28.12 45.87
N SER A 53 14.77 28.83 46.70
CA SER A 53 13.31 28.86 46.77
C SER A 53 12.67 29.97 45.92
N ALA A 54 11.58 29.61 45.22
CA ALA A 54 10.26 30.29 45.05
C ALA A 54 10.18 31.76 44.50
N PRO A 55 9.05 32.24 43.90
CA PRO A 55 7.67 31.80 44.15
C PRO A 55 6.62 31.79 43.00
N ALA A 56 5.52 31.10 43.31
CA ALA A 56 4.09 31.38 43.04
C ALA A 56 3.56 31.79 41.64
N GLY A 57 2.64 30.94 41.15
CA GLY A 57 1.29 31.42 40.81
C GLY A 57 0.96 31.64 39.33
N ALA A 58 0.69 30.56 38.59
CA ALA A 58 -0.19 30.61 37.42
C ALA A 58 -0.94 29.28 37.29
N THR A 59 -2.25 29.34 37.49
CA THR A 59 -3.21 28.25 37.28
C THR A 59 -3.41 28.02 35.79
N GLU A 60 -2.90 26.89 35.26
CA GLU A 60 -3.27 26.40 33.93
C GLU A 60 -4.56 25.55 34.02
N PRO A 61 -5.47 25.65 33.02
CA PRO A 61 -6.69 24.87 33.02
C PRO A 61 -6.37 23.41 32.66
N THR A 62 -6.75 22.50 33.57
CA THR A 62 -6.67 21.05 33.40
C THR A 62 -7.54 20.61 32.22
N LEU A 63 -6.92 20.28 31.08
CA LEU A 63 -7.61 19.62 29.98
C LEU A 63 -7.93 18.18 30.41
N ALA A 64 -9.20 17.90 30.69
CA ALA A 64 -9.67 16.58 31.02
C ALA A 64 -9.37 15.60 29.87
N ALA A 65 -8.43 14.69 30.10
CA ALA A 65 -8.18 13.55 29.22
C ALA A 65 -9.42 12.65 29.24
N GLN A 66 -10.26 12.74 28.22
CA GLN A 66 -11.31 11.76 27.97
C GLN A 66 -10.64 10.46 27.51
N THR A 67 -10.57 9.48 28.41
CA THR A 67 -10.26 8.10 28.07
C THR A 67 -11.31 7.56 27.11
N MET A 68 -11.00 7.51 25.82
CA MET A 68 -11.76 6.72 24.85
C MET A 68 -11.39 5.25 25.04
N THR A 69 -12.17 4.55 25.85
CA THR A 69 -12.06 3.09 26.00
C THR A 69 -12.76 2.43 24.82
N ALA A 70 -12.08 2.27 23.69
CA ALA A 70 -12.52 1.38 22.61
C ALA A 70 -11.92 -0.01 22.83
N ALA A 71 -12.59 -0.83 23.65
CA ALA A 71 -12.33 -2.26 23.69
C ALA A 71 -12.89 -2.90 22.41
N ALA A 72 -12.11 -2.90 21.33
CA ALA A 72 -12.41 -3.72 20.17
C ALA A 72 -12.20 -5.19 20.56
N ALA A 73 -13.30 -5.93 20.69
CA ALA A 73 -13.26 -7.38 20.89
C ALA A 73 -12.59 -8.03 19.68
N THR A 74 -11.34 -8.46 19.86
CA THR A 74 -10.59 -9.26 18.90
C THR A 74 -11.17 -10.67 18.89
N THR A 75 -12.10 -10.95 17.97
CA THR A 75 -12.42 -12.35 17.65
C THR A 75 -11.14 -13.02 17.10
N PRO A 76 -10.63 -14.09 17.74
CA PRO A 76 -9.42 -14.76 17.27
C PRO A 76 -9.64 -15.30 15.85
N VAL A 77 -8.71 -15.00 14.94
CA VAL A 77 -8.73 -15.58 13.60
C VAL A 77 -8.42 -17.07 13.72
N PRO A 78 -9.23 -17.97 13.12
CA PRO A 78 -8.99 -19.41 13.18
C PRO A 78 -7.61 -19.76 12.61
N ALA A 79 -6.78 -20.45 13.40
CA ALA A 79 -5.54 -21.04 12.94
C ALA A 79 -5.70 -22.56 12.81
N PRO A 80 -5.14 -23.21 11.76
CA PRO A 80 -4.45 -22.62 10.62
C PRO A 80 -5.39 -21.99 9.57
N LEU A 81 -4.89 -20.97 8.86
CA LEU A 81 -5.57 -20.33 7.72
C LEU A 81 -5.27 -21.10 6.43
N TYR A 82 -6.30 -21.31 5.60
CA TYR A 82 -6.19 -21.98 4.30
C TYR A 82 -6.78 -21.08 3.21
N GLY A 83 -6.08 -20.93 2.10
CA GLY A 83 -6.51 -20.15 0.95
C GLY A 83 -5.90 -20.69 -0.34
N VAL A 84 -6.51 -20.34 -1.47
CA VAL A 84 -6.01 -20.64 -2.81
C VAL A 84 -5.90 -19.35 -3.60
N THR A 85 -4.88 -19.29 -4.46
CA THR A 85 -4.68 -18.25 -5.47
C THR A 85 -5.06 -18.84 -6.82
N ILE A 86 -5.77 -18.07 -7.64
CA ILE A 86 -6.13 -18.45 -9.00
C ILE A 86 -5.54 -17.38 -9.91
N ASP A 87 -4.52 -17.77 -10.66
CA ASP A 87 -3.75 -16.92 -11.56
C ASP A 87 -4.18 -17.05 -13.03
N ASP A 88 -4.99 -18.05 -13.35
CA ASP A 88 -5.65 -18.23 -14.64
C ASP A 88 -7.13 -18.62 -14.47
N ILE A 89 -8.00 -17.97 -15.23
CA ILE A 89 -9.46 -18.19 -15.24
C ILE A 89 -9.96 -18.64 -16.63
N SER A 90 -9.06 -19.02 -17.53
CA SER A 90 -9.37 -19.53 -18.87
C SER A 90 -10.35 -20.72 -18.82
N GLU A 91 -10.31 -21.53 -17.76
CA GLU A 91 -11.23 -22.65 -17.51
C GLU A 91 -12.10 -22.46 -16.26
N LEU A 92 -12.79 -21.32 -16.16
CA LEU A 92 -13.61 -20.96 -14.99
C LEU A 92 -14.54 -22.07 -14.45
N PRO A 93 -15.26 -22.87 -15.29
CA PRO A 93 -16.10 -23.96 -14.77
C PRO A 93 -15.30 -25.04 -14.01
N ALA A 94 -14.15 -25.45 -14.53
CA ALA A 94 -13.28 -26.45 -13.89
C ALA A 94 -12.66 -25.90 -12.59
N VAL A 95 -12.28 -24.61 -12.60
CA VAL A 95 -11.83 -23.91 -11.40
C VAL A 95 -12.91 -23.93 -10.32
N ILE A 96 -14.16 -23.59 -10.65
CA ILE A 96 -15.29 -23.61 -9.70
C ILE A 96 -15.51 -25.03 -9.14
N GLU A 97 -15.51 -26.06 -9.99
CA GLU A 97 -15.69 -27.44 -9.56
C GLU A 97 -14.57 -27.87 -8.59
N SER A 98 -13.33 -27.54 -8.90
CA SER A 98 -12.16 -27.82 -8.05
C SER A 98 -12.30 -27.17 -6.66
N LEU A 99 -12.67 -25.88 -6.61
CA LEU A 99 -12.89 -25.15 -5.36
C LEU A 99 -14.01 -25.74 -4.50
N GLN A 100 -15.08 -26.23 -5.13
CA GLN A 100 -16.22 -26.83 -4.44
C GLN A 100 -15.87 -28.16 -3.76
N ARG A 101 -14.87 -28.89 -4.28
CA ARG A 101 -14.41 -30.18 -3.75
C ARG A 101 -13.42 -30.08 -2.58
N LEU A 102 -12.92 -28.89 -2.24
CA LEU A 102 -11.99 -28.70 -1.13
C LEU A 102 -12.67 -28.95 0.23
N ALA A 103 -12.03 -29.76 1.09
CA ALA A 103 -12.51 -30.06 2.44
C ALA A 103 -12.67 -28.80 3.33
N ARG A 104 -11.88 -27.76 3.06
CA ARG A 104 -12.07 -26.40 3.58
C ARG A 104 -12.32 -25.48 2.40
N LYS A 105 -13.53 -24.92 2.32
CA LYS A 105 -13.86 -23.95 1.27
C LYS A 105 -13.00 -22.70 1.49
N PRO A 106 -12.07 -22.37 0.59
CA PRO A 106 -11.31 -21.14 0.72
C PRO A 106 -12.29 -19.98 0.74
N THR A 107 -12.01 -18.97 1.57
CA THR A 107 -12.77 -17.72 1.53
C THR A 107 -12.54 -17.10 0.15
N ALA A 108 -13.52 -17.27 -0.75
CA ALA A 108 -13.55 -16.62 -2.05
C ALA A 108 -13.72 -15.09 -1.91
N SER A 109 -14.12 -14.63 -0.72
CA SER A 109 -14.33 -13.23 -0.44
C SER A 109 -13.00 -12.50 -0.29
N VAL A 110 -12.66 -11.69 -1.30
CA VAL A 110 -11.60 -10.68 -1.23
C VAL A 110 -11.76 -9.82 0.02
N VAL A 111 -13.01 -9.48 0.39
CA VAL A 111 -13.35 -8.71 1.59
C VAL A 111 -12.89 -9.39 2.87
N ALA A 112 -13.15 -10.69 3.01
CA ALA A 112 -12.71 -11.44 4.20
C ALA A 112 -11.18 -11.47 4.32
N LYS A 113 -10.47 -11.59 3.18
CA LYS A 113 -9.00 -11.59 3.16
C LYS A 113 -8.42 -10.24 3.59
N ILE A 114 -8.89 -9.14 2.99
CA ILE A 114 -8.36 -7.80 3.30
C ILE A 114 -8.73 -7.35 4.73
N THR A 115 -9.94 -7.67 5.19
CA THR A 115 -10.39 -7.32 6.56
C THR A 115 -9.61 -8.10 7.61
N GLY A 116 -9.42 -9.40 7.40
CA GLY A 116 -8.62 -10.23 8.30
C GLY A 116 -7.14 -9.82 8.34
N ALA A 117 -6.55 -9.48 7.20
CA ALA A 117 -5.18 -8.97 7.14
C ALA A 117 -5.02 -7.64 7.89
N TYR A 118 -5.97 -6.73 7.70
CA TYR A 118 -6.03 -5.47 8.44
C TYR A 118 -6.12 -5.69 9.95
N ASP A 119 -7.05 -6.53 10.41
CA ASP A 119 -7.24 -6.81 11.84
C ASP A 119 -5.97 -7.39 12.47
N LEU A 120 -5.33 -8.33 11.76
CA LEU A 120 -4.09 -8.96 12.20
C LEU A 120 -2.94 -7.95 12.34
N ALA A 121 -2.83 -7.01 11.40
CA ALA A 121 -1.83 -5.96 11.40
C ALA A 121 -2.08 -4.94 12.50
N LYS A 122 -3.29 -4.38 12.61
CA LYS A 122 -3.62 -3.38 13.64
C LYS A 122 -3.55 -3.96 15.05
N ALA A 123 -3.96 -5.21 15.27
CA ALA A 123 -3.81 -5.89 16.56
C ALA A 123 -2.34 -6.02 17.01
N ARG A 124 -1.38 -5.93 16.08
CA ARG A 124 0.06 -5.93 16.35
C ARG A 124 0.68 -4.52 16.28
N GLY A 125 -0.15 -3.47 16.25
CA GLY A 125 0.30 -2.09 16.11
C GLY A 125 1.08 -1.82 14.82
N LYS A 126 0.82 -2.60 13.75
CA LYS A 126 1.49 -2.43 12.46
C LYS A 126 0.73 -1.44 11.57
N THR A 127 1.50 -0.74 10.75
CA THR A 127 1.00 0.10 9.67
C THR A 127 0.27 -0.73 8.63
N THR A 128 -0.83 -0.19 8.13
CA THR A 128 -1.68 -0.83 7.13
C THR A 128 -1.78 0.03 5.88
N ALA A 129 -1.70 -0.62 4.72
CA ALA A 129 -1.91 -0.01 3.42
C ALA A 129 -2.90 -0.86 2.63
N LEU A 130 -3.86 -0.20 1.96
CA LEU A 130 -4.75 -0.82 0.98
C LEU A 130 -4.55 -0.12 -0.36
N THR A 131 -4.10 -0.85 -1.38
CA THR A 131 -4.04 -0.35 -2.75
C THR A 131 -5.30 -0.77 -3.49
N LEU A 132 -6.02 0.20 -4.05
CA LEU A 132 -7.22 0.01 -4.85
C LEU A 132 -6.89 0.19 -6.34
N TYR A 133 -7.52 -0.61 -7.20
CA TYR A 133 -7.35 -0.50 -8.65
C TYR A 133 -8.34 0.53 -9.20
N TYR A 134 -7.84 1.61 -9.79
CA TYR A 134 -8.68 2.64 -10.40
C TYR A 134 -9.10 2.23 -11.81
N ASN A 135 -10.40 2.32 -12.09
CA ASN A 135 -11.01 1.81 -13.32
C ASN A 135 -12.29 2.55 -13.70
N GLU A 136 -12.33 3.87 -13.51
CA GLU A 136 -13.45 4.70 -13.96
C GLU A 136 -13.64 4.56 -15.48
N ASP A 137 -14.88 4.36 -15.91
CA ASP A 137 -15.31 4.19 -17.31
C ASP A 137 -14.63 3.05 -18.11
N CYS A 138 -13.90 2.15 -17.46
CA CYS A 138 -13.25 0.97 -18.06
C CYS A 138 -13.50 -0.32 -17.27
N TRP A 139 -14.44 -0.31 -16.32
CA TRP A 139 -14.85 -1.50 -15.59
C TRP A 139 -15.64 -2.46 -16.49
N SER A 140 -15.54 -3.77 -16.22
CA SER A 140 -16.40 -4.79 -16.85
C SER A 140 -17.75 -4.95 -16.16
N ARG A 141 -17.82 -4.57 -14.88
CA ARG A 141 -19.04 -4.50 -14.07
C ARG A 141 -18.99 -3.27 -13.17
N GLY A 142 -20.06 -2.47 -13.12
CA GLY A 142 -20.09 -1.24 -12.32
C GLY A 142 -19.91 -1.48 -10.82
N SER A 143 -20.26 -2.67 -10.32
CA SER A 143 -19.98 -3.08 -8.93
C SER A 143 -18.49 -3.19 -8.59
N ASN A 144 -17.64 -3.27 -9.62
CA ASN A 144 -16.19 -3.36 -9.50
C ASN A 144 -15.50 -2.01 -9.77
N GLU A 145 -16.25 -0.95 -10.08
CA GLU A 145 -15.69 0.40 -10.13
C GLU A 145 -15.11 0.74 -8.75
N MET A 146 -13.89 1.29 -8.73
CA MET A 146 -13.07 1.46 -7.53
C MET A 146 -13.84 2.03 -6.33
N PHE A 147 -14.53 3.16 -6.50
CA PHE A 147 -15.24 3.82 -5.42
C PHE A 147 -16.51 3.08 -5.02
N THR A 148 -17.27 2.58 -5.99
CA THR A 148 -18.47 1.77 -5.77
C THR A 148 -18.13 0.50 -4.99
N TRP A 149 -17.07 -0.19 -5.41
CA TRP A 149 -16.59 -1.39 -4.75
C TRP A 149 -16.09 -1.07 -3.34
N ALA A 150 -15.24 -0.05 -3.18
CA ALA A 150 -14.70 0.32 -1.87
C ALA A 150 -15.82 0.74 -0.90
N GLN A 151 -16.81 1.48 -1.39
CA GLN A 151 -17.95 1.91 -0.59
C GLN A 151 -18.74 0.72 -0.03
N ASN A 152 -19.00 -0.28 -0.86
CA ASN A 152 -19.83 -1.43 -0.53
C ASN A 152 -19.09 -2.53 0.26
N ASN A 153 -17.77 -2.62 0.13
CA ASN A 153 -17.00 -3.77 0.60
C ASN A 153 -16.02 -3.43 1.73
N ILE A 154 -15.55 -2.19 1.84
CA ILE A 154 -14.64 -1.82 2.93
C ILE A 154 -15.47 -1.38 4.14
N PRO A 155 -15.37 -2.07 5.29
CA PRO A 155 -16.15 -1.72 6.47
C PRO A 155 -15.66 -0.38 7.05
N GLU A 156 -16.57 0.33 7.72
CA GLU A 156 -16.31 1.67 8.25
C GLU A 156 -15.08 1.72 9.18
N ARG A 157 -14.89 0.68 10.01
CA ARG A 157 -13.70 0.55 10.88
C ARG A 157 -12.36 0.55 10.12
N MET A 158 -12.35 0.06 8.88
CA MET A 158 -11.17 0.11 8.02
C MET A 158 -11.05 1.46 7.33
N LYS A 159 -12.16 2.04 6.85
CA LYS A 159 -12.17 3.38 6.27
C LYS A 159 -11.58 4.42 7.23
N GLN A 160 -11.88 4.28 8.51
CA GLN A 160 -11.39 5.17 9.58
C GLN A 160 -10.00 4.80 10.11
N GLY A 161 -9.53 3.56 9.95
CA GLY A 161 -8.34 3.06 10.65
C GLY A 161 -7.17 2.64 9.77
N LEU A 162 -7.34 2.61 8.44
CA LEU A 162 -6.26 2.41 7.48
C LEU A 162 -5.29 3.60 7.54
N ASP A 163 -3.99 3.30 7.61
CA ASP A 163 -2.96 4.33 7.69
C ASP A 163 -2.65 4.89 6.28
N TYR A 164 -2.72 4.04 5.25
CA TYR A 164 -2.54 4.40 3.85
C TYR A 164 -3.62 3.79 2.95
N VAL A 165 -4.13 4.58 2.00
CA VAL A 165 -4.96 4.10 0.90
C VAL A 165 -4.41 4.60 -0.42
N LEU A 166 -4.00 3.67 -1.26
CA LEU A 166 -3.23 3.95 -2.46
C LEU A 166 -4.01 3.57 -3.71
N VAL A 167 -3.63 4.14 -4.85
CA VAL A 167 -4.25 3.87 -6.15
C VAL A 167 -3.26 3.19 -7.09
N SER A 168 -3.63 2.00 -7.58
CA SER A 168 -2.98 1.36 -8.72
C SER A 168 -3.67 1.81 -10.00
N TYR A 169 -2.90 2.31 -10.98
CA TYR A 169 -3.45 2.77 -12.24
C TYR A 169 -2.50 2.59 -13.43
N TYR A 170 -3.08 2.12 -14.54
CA TYR A 170 -2.41 1.94 -15.83
C TYR A 170 -3.33 2.52 -16.91
N GLU A 171 -2.92 3.63 -17.55
CA GLU A 171 -3.71 4.33 -18.58
C GLU A 171 -4.16 3.37 -19.70
N GLU A 172 -3.28 2.48 -20.13
CA GLU A 172 -3.53 1.49 -21.20
C GLU A 172 -4.61 0.46 -20.87
N ASP A 173 -4.88 0.21 -19.59
CA ASP A 173 -5.95 -0.69 -19.16
C ASP A 173 -7.33 0.00 -19.22
N CYS A 174 -7.35 1.33 -19.40
CA CYS A 174 -8.54 2.18 -19.35
C CYS A 174 -8.64 3.14 -20.53
N ASN A 175 -8.43 2.64 -21.76
CA ASN A 175 -8.58 3.39 -23.01
C ASN A 175 -7.73 4.68 -23.05
N ASP A 176 -6.55 4.65 -22.42
CA ASP A 176 -5.65 5.80 -22.28
C ASP A 176 -6.27 7.01 -21.57
N LEU A 177 -7.29 6.78 -20.73
CA LEU A 177 -7.89 7.81 -19.89
C LEU A 177 -6.81 8.50 -19.03
N ARG A 178 -6.98 9.79 -18.79
CA ARG A 178 -6.15 10.57 -17.86
C ARG A 178 -7.08 11.22 -16.84
N PRO A 179 -7.26 10.60 -15.67
CA PRO A 179 -8.17 11.09 -14.65
C PRO A 179 -7.83 12.50 -14.17
N ASP A 180 -8.84 13.23 -13.71
CA ASP A 180 -8.65 14.40 -12.87
C ASP A 180 -8.21 13.94 -11.47
N TRP A 181 -6.92 13.69 -11.31
CA TRP A 181 -6.33 13.16 -10.08
C TRP A 181 -6.65 14.01 -8.84
N PRO A 182 -6.58 15.35 -8.86
CA PRO A 182 -7.06 16.16 -7.75
C PRO A 182 -8.47 15.79 -7.27
N THR A 183 -9.43 15.65 -8.20
CA THR A 183 -10.80 15.26 -7.86
C THR A 183 -10.88 13.83 -7.33
N VAL A 184 -10.15 12.89 -7.95
CA VAL A 184 -10.10 11.48 -7.50
C VAL A 184 -9.56 11.38 -6.08
N PHE A 185 -8.45 12.06 -5.76
CA PHE A 185 -7.87 12.01 -4.42
C PHE A 185 -8.68 12.80 -3.39
N ALA A 186 -9.38 13.87 -3.77
CA ALA A 186 -10.34 14.53 -2.88
C ALA A 186 -11.48 13.56 -2.48
N LYS A 187 -12.03 12.80 -3.45
CA LYS A 187 -13.05 11.77 -3.19
C LYS A 187 -12.50 10.62 -2.33
N LEU A 188 -11.25 10.21 -2.56
CA LEU A 188 -10.59 9.18 -1.76
C LEU A 188 -10.34 9.64 -0.32
N ALA A 189 -9.90 10.89 -0.13
CA ALA A 189 -9.74 11.50 1.20
C ALA A 189 -11.06 11.56 1.95
N ALA A 190 -12.17 11.90 1.27
CA ALA A 190 -13.49 11.94 1.89
C ALA A 190 -13.95 10.53 2.35
N MET A 191 -13.65 9.48 1.57
CA MET A 191 -13.99 8.10 1.93
C MET A 191 -13.08 7.52 3.02
N PHE A 192 -11.82 7.95 3.08
CA PHE A 192 -10.79 7.46 4.01
C PHE A 192 -10.15 8.63 4.78
N PRO A 193 -10.89 9.26 5.72
CA PRO A 193 -10.55 10.57 6.26
C PRO A 193 -9.25 10.62 7.08
N ASN A 194 -8.81 9.48 7.61
CA ASN A 194 -7.61 9.40 8.45
C ASN A 194 -6.40 8.81 7.71
N SER A 195 -6.57 8.38 6.46
CA SER A 195 -5.50 7.74 5.69
C SER A 195 -4.63 8.76 4.98
N ARG A 196 -3.34 8.46 4.86
CA ARG A 196 -2.49 9.07 3.83
C ARG A 196 -2.87 8.47 2.48
N ILE A 197 -2.96 9.30 1.45
CA ILE A 197 -3.41 8.86 0.13
C ILE A 197 -2.39 9.14 -0.95
N GLY A 198 -2.37 8.30 -1.97
CA GLY A 198 -1.38 8.39 -3.01
C GLY A 198 -1.54 7.33 -4.09
N PHE A 199 -0.58 7.27 -4.98
CA PHE A 199 -0.43 6.14 -5.87
C PHE A 199 0.18 4.95 -5.12
N GLY A 200 -0.13 3.75 -5.59
CA GLY A 200 0.39 2.49 -5.08
C GLY A 200 1.12 1.72 -6.17
N GLU A 201 0.70 1.91 -7.42
CA GLU A 201 1.34 1.36 -8.61
C GLU A 201 1.02 2.26 -9.79
N ILE A 202 2.02 2.54 -10.62
CA ILE A 202 1.86 3.17 -11.94
C ILE A 202 2.84 2.53 -12.92
N GLY A 203 2.50 2.55 -14.20
CA GLY A 203 3.40 2.05 -15.23
C GLY A 203 2.77 2.02 -16.61
N THR A 204 3.56 1.61 -17.58
CA THR A 204 3.09 1.30 -18.95
C THR A 204 3.96 0.21 -19.54
N THR A 205 3.36 -0.65 -20.37
CA THR A 205 4.10 -1.59 -21.22
C THR A 205 4.57 -0.97 -22.52
N ASP A 206 4.05 0.20 -22.90
CA ASP A 206 4.47 0.90 -24.10
C ASP A 206 5.86 1.54 -23.87
N PRO A 207 6.93 1.02 -24.51
CA PRO A 207 8.27 1.53 -24.29
C PRO A 207 8.42 3.00 -24.71
N ALA A 208 7.62 3.48 -25.67
CA ALA A 208 7.69 4.87 -26.14
C ALA A 208 7.14 5.87 -25.11
N ARG A 209 6.25 5.44 -24.21
CA ARG A 209 5.57 6.31 -23.23
C ARG A 209 6.20 6.30 -21.84
N LYS A 210 7.13 5.37 -21.55
CA LYS A 210 7.72 5.22 -20.20
C LYS A 210 8.34 6.50 -19.66
N ALA A 211 9.14 7.21 -20.46
CA ALA A 211 9.80 8.44 -20.02
C ALA A 211 8.80 9.58 -19.74
N GLU A 212 7.78 9.72 -20.59
CA GLU A 212 6.68 10.68 -20.41
C GLU A 212 5.90 10.38 -19.13
N TYR A 213 5.58 9.11 -18.87
CA TYR A 213 4.82 8.68 -17.70
C TYR A 213 5.61 8.91 -16.42
N LEU A 214 6.88 8.52 -16.39
CA LEU A 214 7.76 8.79 -15.25
C LEU A 214 7.77 10.27 -14.91
N THR A 215 7.97 11.12 -15.91
CA THR A 215 7.97 12.58 -15.69
C THR A 215 6.62 13.04 -15.16
N ARG A 216 5.52 12.73 -15.86
CA ARG A 216 4.17 13.19 -15.48
C ARG A 216 3.79 12.82 -14.05
N TYR A 217 3.90 11.54 -13.71
CA TYR A 217 3.41 11.07 -12.42
C TYR A 217 4.34 11.52 -11.30
N TYR A 218 5.66 11.37 -11.42
CA TYR A 218 6.57 11.71 -10.33
C TYR A 218 6.67 13.21 -10.06
N THR A 219 6.38 14.07 -11.03
CA THR A 219 6.33 15.53 -10.81
C THR A 219 4.93 16.04 -10.45
N MET A 220 3.92 15.17 -10.39
CA MET A 220 2.53 15.58 -10.15
C MET A 220 2.37 16.22 -8.77
N LYS A 221 1.65 17.34 -8.72
CA LYS A 221 1.33 18.06 -7.49
C LYS A 221 -0.18 18.02 -7.27
N ILE A 222 -0.60 17.53 -6.11
CA ILE A 222 -2.00 17.45 -5.71
C ILE A 222 -2.15 18.20 -4.40
N ASN A 223 -3.02 19.21 -4.40
CA ASN A 223 -3.27 20.05 -3.23
C ASN A 223 -4.35 19.41 -2.34
N GLN A 224 -4.00 18.29 -1.70
CA GLN A 224 -4.84 17.56 -0.76
C GLN A 224 -3.98 17.23 0.47
N ALA A 225 -4.42 17.65 1.66
CA ALA A 225 -3.54 17.72 2.84
C ALA A 225 -2.90 16.38 3.25
N ASN A 226 -3.59 15.28 3.01
CA ASN A 226 -3.15 13.92 3.29
C ASN A 226 -2.55 13.20 2.07
N TYR A 227 -2.36 13.89 0.94
CA TYR A 227 -1.71 13.34 -0.24
C TYR A 227 -0.19 13.24 -0.04
N ILE A 228 0.38 12.09 -0.38
CA ILE A 228 1.79 11.76 -0.10
C ILE A 228 2.60 11.37 -1.34
N GLY A 229 2.05 11.51 -2.54
CA GLY A 229 2.68 10.96 -3.74
C GLY A 229 2.45 9.45 -3.84
N GLY A 230 3.49 8.63 -3.71
CA GLY A 230 3.37 7.16 -3.82
C GLY A 230 3.52 6.61 -5.25
N TYR A 231 4.33 7.26 -6.08
CA TYR A 231 4.56 6.83 -7.45
C TYR A 231 5.44 5.56 -7.47
N PHE A 232 4.87 4.38 -7.28
CA PHE A 232 5.64 3.13 -7.36
C PHE A 232 5.63 2.64 -8.80
N TRP A 233 6.75 2.79 -9.50
CA TRP A 233 6.90 2.32 -10.87
C TRP A 233 6.94 0.79 -10.92
N TRP A 234 5.93 0.20 -11.56
CA TRP A 234 5.75 -1.26 -11.58
C TRP A 234 6.91 -2.03 -12.24
N TYR A 235 7.58 -1.43 -13.22
CA TYR A 235 8.62 -2.07 -14.04
C TYR A 235 10.06 -1.64 -13.65
N TYR A 236 10.30 -1.24 -12.39
CA TYR A 236 11.58 -0.63 -12.01
C TYR A 236 12.79 -1.52 -12.30
N ARG A 237 12.65 -2.82 -12.03
CA ARG A 237 13.74 -3.79 -12.25
C ARG A 237 14.10 -3.88 -13.73
N GLU A 238 13.11 -3.88 -14.60
CA GLU A 238 13.29 -4.00 -16.05
C GLU A 238 13.82 -2.69 -16.67
N ASP A 239 13.35 -1.55 -16.16
CA ASP A 239 13.55 -0.25 -16.79
C ASP A 239 14.73 0.54 -16.24
N MET A 240 15.12 0.31 -14.99
CA MET A 240 16.09 1.14 -14.27
C MET A 240 17.27 0.35 -13.69
N VAL A 241 17.33 -0.98 -13.91
CA VAL A 241 18.45 -1.82 -13.45
C VAL A 241 19.17 -2.45 -14.65
N PRO A 242 20.51 -2.30 -14.76
CA PRO A 242 21.37 -1.48 -13.91
C PRO A 242 21.06 0.02 -14.03
N TRP A 243 21.52 0.82 -13.06
CA TRP A 243 21.25 2.27 -12.99
C TRP A 243 21.73 3.07 -14.22
N THR A 244 22.53 2.46 -15.10
CA THR A 244 22.95 3.04 -16.37
C THR A 244 21.86 3.04 -17.44
N GLN A 245 20.69 2.43 -17.19
CA GLN A 245 19.56 2.49 -18.10
C GLN A 245 19.02 3.93 -18.23
N PRO A 246 18.62 4.40 -19.43
CA PRO A 246 18.19 5.78 -19.64
C PRO A 246 17.03 6.23 -18.74
N LEU A 247 16.07 5.34 -18.47
CA LEU A 247 14.90 5.66 -17.64
C LEU A 247 15.25 5.86 -16.16
N TRP A 248 16.40 5.35 -15.69
CA TRP A 248 16.89 5.65 -14.35
C TRP A 248 17.17 7.15 -14.20
N THR A 249 17.85 7.76 -15.17
CA THR A 249 18.13 9.21 -15.17
C THR A 249 16.85 10.03 -15.23
N THR A 250 15.89 9.62 -16.08
CA THR A 250 14.57 10.27 -16.15
C THR A 250 13.87 10.28 -14.79
N LEU A 251 13.82 9.13 -14.12
CA LEU A 251 13.22 9.00 -12.80
C LEU A 251 13.96 9.82 -11.73
N ASN A 252 15.29 9.76 -11.71
CA ASN A 252 16.12 10.49 -10.76
C ASN A 252 15.90 12.01 -10.88
N ASN A 253 15.78 12.54 -12.10
CA ASN A 253 15.47 13.95 -12.32
C ASN A 253 14.04 14.30 -11.89
N ALA A 254 13.07 13.43 -12.16
CA ALA A 254 11.66 13.68 -11.82
C ALA A 254 11.41 13.73 -10.31
N ILE A 255 12.07 12.86 -9.52
CA ILE A 255 11.92 12.85 -8.04
C ILE A 255 12.57 14.07 -7.39
N GLN A 256 13.59 14.65 -8.01
CA GLN A 256 14.27 15.84 -7.51
C GLN A 256 13.55 17.15 -7.85
N ALA A 257 12.55 17.10 -8.75
CA ALA A 257 11.82 18.28 -9.16
C ALA A 257 11.05 18.88 -7.96
N PRO A 258 11.19 20.19 -7.68
CA PRO A 258 10.60 20.86 -6.52
C PRO A 258 9.08 20.71 -6.47
#